data_AF-A0A4Y9LND2-F1
#
_entry.id   AF-A0A4Y9LND2-F1
#
_cell.length_a   1.000
_cell.length_b   1.000
_cell.length_c   1.000
_cell.angle_alpha   90.00
_cell.angle_beta   90.00
_cell.angle_gamma   90.00
#
_symmetry.space_group_name_H-M   'P 1'
#
loop_
_entity.id
_entity.type
_entity.pdbx_description
1 polymer ?
#
loop_
_entity_poly.entity_id
_entity_poly.type
_entity_poly.pdbx_seq_one_letter_code
_entity_poly.pdbx_strand_id
1 'polypeptide(L)'
;MSSASAAAGPASAPVAAAVALLWDLDNVSVSRDDLPDLARALAALVPPQAPRIVAAHYRAYRTHRDMLAEQSFRVLCGGNQPEGTDGVLLRQARRLRRKRGIGQFVLASNDRDFARIATFGSLHVVTLDPTRLSARLRDRANAVTVLARAPAGWRTTTVEPS
;
A
#
# COMPACT_ATOMS: atom_id res chain seq x y z
N MET A 1 -20.01 28.94 48.05
CA MET A 1 -18.79 28.13 47.81
C MET A 1 -19.12 27.16 46.69
N SER A 2 -18.56 27.42 45.51
CA SER A 2 -18.78 26.68 44.27
C SER A 2 -17.95 25.42 44.22
N SER A 3 -18.49 24.33 43.65
CA SER A 3 -17.75 23.38 42.80
C SER A 3 -18.73 22.35 42.24
N ALA A 4 -19.15 22.55 40.99
CA ALA A 4 -19.77 21.52 40.17
C ALA A 4 -18.68 20.91 39.30
N SER A 5 -18.37 19.63 39.54
CA SER A 5 -17.45 18.84 38.74
C SER A 5 -18.15 18.41 37.46
N ALA A 6 -17.77 19.00 36.32
CA ALA A 6 -18.23 18.57 35.01
C ALA A 6 -17.56 17.23 34.65
N ALA A 7 -18.36 16.17 34.52
CA ALA A 7 -17.92 14.88 34.01
C ALA A 7 -17.53 15.03 32.53
N ALA A 8 -16.27 14.76 32.22
CA ALA A 8 -15.79 14.63 30.85
C ALA A 8 -16.50 13.42 30.20
N GLY A 9 -17.31 13.69 29.17
CA GLY A 9 -17.92 12.63 28.37
C GLY A 9 -16.85 11.75 27.71
N PRO A 10 -17.15 10.46 27.46
CA PRO A 10 -16.19 9.55 26.85
C PRO A 10 -15.77 10.09 25.49
N ALA A 11 -14.48 10.34 25.31
CA ALA A 11 -13.89 10.67 24.02
C ALA A 11 -14.19 9.52 23.06
N SER A 12 -15.00 9.78 22.02
CA SER A 12 -15.25 8.81 20.95
C SER A 12 -13.92 8.33 20.40
N ALA A 13 -13.66 7.02 20.52
CA ALA A 13 -12.49 6.40 19.92
C ALA A 13 -12.48 6.73 18.42
N PRO A 14 -11.32 7.12 17.83
CA PRO A 14 -11.27 7.44 16.42
C PRO A 14 -11.73 6.22 15.61
N VAL A 15 -12.73 6.40 14.75
CA VAL A 15 -13.12 5.38 13.78
C VAL A 15 -11.88 5.10 12.94
N ALA A 16 -11.37 3.87 13.01
CA ALA A 16 -10.17 3.48 12.27
C ALA A 16 -10.37 3.82 10.79
N ALA A 17 -9.50 4.68 10.25
CA ALA A 17 -9.61 5.10 8.87
C ALA A 17 -9.51 3.89 7.94
N ALA A 18 -10.44 3.78 6.99
CA ALA A 18 -10.46 2.66 6.07
C ALA A 18 -9.16 2.61 5.24
N VAL A 19 -8.64 1.39 5.05
CA VAL A 19 -7.32 1.13 4.44
C VAL A 19 -7.45 0.48 3.06
N ALA A 20 -6.49 0.73 2.18
CA ALA A 20 -6.32 0.00 0.93
C ALA A 20 -4.86 -0.34 0.66
N LEU A 21 -4.64 -1.46 -0.05
CA LEU A 21 -3.34 -1.87 -0.56
C LEU A 21 -3.20 -1.48 -2.03
N LEU A 22 -2.12 -0.78 -2.35
CA LEU A 22 -1.68 -0.43 -3.69
C LEU A 22 -0.32 -1.09 -3.94
N TRP A 23 -0.19 -1.83 -5.02
CA TRP A 23 1.05 -2.52 -5.36
C TRP A 23 1.47 -2.19 -6.78
N ASP A 24 2.66 -1.60 -6.91
CA ASP A 24 3.36 -1.49 -8.17
C ASP A 24 4.23 -2.74 -8.36
N LEU A 25 3.76 -3.64 -9.23
CA LEU A 25 4.40 -4.93 -9.46
C LEU A 25 5.80 -4.77 -10.05
N ASP A 26 6.05 -3.73 -10.82
CA ASP A 26 7.33 -3.55 -11.51
C ASP A 26 8.41 -3.01 -10.55
N ASN A 27 8.01 -2.26 -9.51
CA ASN A 27 8.91 -1.74 -8.47
C ASN A 27 9.18 -2.70 -7.31
N VAL A 28 8.19 -3.52 -6.95
CA VAL A 28 8.27 -4.52 -5.87
C VAL A 28 7.90 -5.87 -6.45
N SER A 29 8.90 -6.57 -6.99
CA SER A 29 8.75 -7.88 -7.62
C SER A 29 9.76 -8.89 -7.08
N VAL A 30 9.44 -10.16 -7.31
CA VAL A 30 10.27 -11.33 -7.04
C VAL A 30 10.24 -12.26 -8.25
N SER A 31 10.94 -13.39 -8.16
CA SER A 31 10.82 -14.48 -9.12
C SER A 31 9.35 -14.90 -9.28
N ARG A 32 9.02 -15.52 -10.41
CA ARG A 32 7.65 -16.01 -10.66
C ARG A 32 7.18 -17.00 -9.59
N ASP A 33 8.09 -17.82 -9.08
CA ASP A 33 7.79 -18.89 -8.12
C ASP A 33 7.50 -18.32 -6.72
N ASP A 34 8.13 -17.21 -6.35
CA ASP A 34 7.91 -16.53 -5.06
C ASP A 34 6.73 -15.54 -5.09
N LEU A 35 6.22 -15.20 -6.28
CA LEU A 35 5.20 -14.15 -6.43
C LEU A 35 3.88 -14.44 -5.69
N PRO A 36 3.35 -15.68 -5.67
CA PRO A 36 2.17 -15.99 -4.86
C PRO A 36 2.40 -15.80 -3.36
N ASP A 37 3.59 -16.14 -2.86
CA ASP A 37 3.95 -15.93 -1.46
C ASP A 37 4.05 -14.44 -1.12
N LEU A 38 4.67 -13.64 -2.01
CA LEU A 38 4.74 -12.19 -1.83
C LEU A 38 3.34 -11.57 -1.84
N ALA A 39 2.47 -11.98 -2.76
CA ALA A 39 1.10 -11.51 -2.84
C ALA A 39 0.33 -11.79 -1.53
N ARG A 40 0.49 -12.99 -0.96
CA ARG A 40 -0.08 -13.35 0.36
C ARG A 40 0.48 -12.48 1.47
N ALA A 41 1.79 -12.29 1.52
CA ALA A 41 2.44 -11.46 2.53
C ALA A 41 1.94 -10.01 2.48
N LEU A 42 1.84 -9.42 1.28
CA LEU A 42 1.29 -8.08 1.09
C LEU A 42 -0.19 -8.01 1.46
N ALA A 43 -1.00 -8.99 1.04
CA ALA A 43 -2.42 -9.05 1.36
C ALA A 43 -2.70 -9.13 2.87
N ALA A 44 -1.80 -9.76 3.64
CA ALA A 44 -1.89 -9.86 5.09
C ALA A 44 -1.61 -8.53 5.83
N LEU A 45 -1.03 -7.53 5.15
CA LEU A 45 -0.79 -6.20 5.73
C LEU A 45 -2.06 -5.35 5.81
N VAL A 46 -3.17 -5.80 5.21
CA VAL A 46 -4.45 -5.10 5.23
C VAL A 46 -5.59 -6.06 5.60
N PRO A 47 -6.69 -5.57 6.19
CA PRO A 47 -7.86 -6.39 6.47
C PRO A 47 -8.36 -7.16 5.22
N PRO A 48 -8.93 -8.36 5.38
CA PRO A 48 -9.41 -9.19 4.26
C PRO A 48 -10.33 -8.48 3.26
N GLN A 49 -11.17 -7.56 3.74
CA GLN A 49 -12.13 -6.78 2.98
C GLN A 49 -11.56 -5.50 2.35
N ALA A 50 -10.31 -5.15 2.66
CA ALA A 50 -9.68 -3.96 2.12
C ALA A 50 -9.49 -4.07 0.60
N PRO A 51 -9.66 -2.99 -0.16
CA PRO A 51 -9.33 -2.99 -1.59
C PRO A 51 -7.85 -3.30 -1.79
N ARG A 52 -7.55 -4.28 -2.64
CA ARG A 52 -6.19 -4.67 -3.04
C ARG A 52 -6.04 -4.45 -4.53
N ILE A 53 -5.25 -3.46 -4.91
CA ILE A 53 -5.02 -3.11 -6.31
C ILE A 53 -3.54 -3.31 -6.60
N VAL A 54 -3.27 -4.08 -7.65
CA VAL A 54 -1.92 -4.18 -8.22
C VAL A 54 -1.97 -3.58 -9.62
N ALA A 55 -0.92 -2.88 -10.01
CA ALA A 55 -0.74 -2.43 -11.37
C ALA A 55 0.62 -2.86 -11.89
N ALA A 56 0.68 -3.12 -13.19
CA ALA A 56 1.86 -3.65 -13.86
C ALA A 56 1.95 -3.17 -15.31
N HIS A 57 3.16 -3.14 -15.85
CA HIS A 57 3.42 -2.97 -17.28
C HIS A 57 2.83 -4.14 -18.08
N TYR A 58 2.57 -3.92 -19.39
CA TYR A 58 1.81 -4.86 -20.23
C TYR A 58 2.31 -6.31 -20.17
N ARG A 59 3.63 -6.53 -20.22
CA ARG A 59 4.22 -7.88 -20.15
C ARG A 59 3.95 -8.54 -18.80
N ALA A 60 4.29 -7.87 -17.70
CA ALA A 60 4.06 -8.38 -16.34
C ALA A 60 2.57 -8.60 -16.06
N TYR A 61 1.71 -7.67 -16.50
CA TYR A 61 0.25 -7.82 -16.43
C TYR A 61 -0.21 -9.10 -17.13
N ARG A 62 0.19 -9.31 -18.40
CA ARG A 62 -0.21 -10.50 -19.16
C ARG A 62 0.26 -11.80 -18.50
N THR A 63 1.44 -11.80 -17.89
CA THR A 63 2.01 -12.99 -17.25
C THR A 63 1.38 -13.31 -15.90
N HIS A 64 1.04 -12.30 -15.09
CA HIS A 64 0.72 -12.49 -13.67
C HIS A 64 -0.74 -12.19 -13.31
N ARG A 65 -1.54 -11.62 -14.22
CA ARG A 65 -2.90 -11.15 -13.87
C ARG A 65 -3.80 -12.24 -13.27
N ASP A 66 -3.81 -13.44 -13.84
CA ASP A 66 -4.78 -14.47 -13.48
C ASP A 66 -4.43 -15.03 -12.09
N MET A 67 -3.16 -15.32 -11.86
CA MET A 67 -2.64 -15.72 -10.54
C MET A 67 -2.87 -14.65 -9.46
N LEU A 68 -2.61 -13.38 -9.75
CA LEU A 68 -2.84 -12.31 -8.76
C LEU A 68 -4.33 -12.09 -8.49
N ALA A 69 -5.19 -12.29 -9.49
CA ALA A 69 -6.63 -12.23 -9.32
C ALA A 69 -7.15 -13.37 -8.42
N GLU A 70 -6.59 -14.58 -8.53
CA GLU A 70 -6.87 -15.70 -7.60
C GLU A 70 -6.50 -15.34 -6.15
N GLN A 71 -5.50 -14.49 -5.94
CA GLN A 71 -5.14 -13.93 -4.63
C GLN A 71 -6.01 -12.71 -4.22
N SER A 72 -7.15 -12.50 -4.89
CA SER A 72 -8.10 -11.40 -4.66
C SER A 72 -7.54 -10.00 -4.91
N PHE A 73 -6.51 -9.86 -5.76
CA PHE A 73 -6.08 -8.56 -6.23
C PHE A 73 -6.87 -8.13 -7.46
N ARG A 74 -7.24 -6.86 -7.51
CA ARG A 74 -7.65 -6.22 -8.76
C ARG A 74 -6.39 -5.81 -9.52
N VAL A 75 -6.10 -6.54 -10.60
CA VAL A 75 -4.91 -6.31 -11.44
C VAL A 75 -5.23 -5.31 -12.55
N LEU A 76 -4.45 -4.25 -12.66
CA LEU A 76 -4.58 -3.20 -13.67
C LEU A 76 -3.35 -3.18 -14.58
N CYS A 77 -3.56 -2.91 -15.87
CA CYS A 77 -2.48 -2.71 -16.82
C CYS A 77 -2.17 -1.21 -16.91
N GLY A 78 -0.89 -0.84 -16.72
CA GLY A 78 -0.39 0.53 -16.96
C GLY A 78 -0.46 0.95 -18.43
N GLY A 79 -0.48 -0.02 -19.34
CA GLY A 79 -0.52 0.20 -20.79
C GLY A 79 0.68 1.01 -21.31
N ASN A 80 0.51 1.67 -22.46
CA ASN A 80 1.49 2.58 -23.07
C ASN A 80 1.18 4.07 -22.75
N GLN A 81 0.38 4.34 -21.72
CA GLN A 81 0.04 5.72 -21.39
C GLN A 81 1.28 6.45 -20.85
N PRO A 82 1.39 7.77 -21.05
CA PRO A 82 2.57 8.54 -20.61
C PRO A 82 2.87 8.39 -19.11
N GLU A 83 1.83 8.17 -18.30
CA GLU A 83 1.93 8.03 -16.86
C GLU A 83 2.13 6.59 -16.38
N GLY A 84 2.08 5.60 -17.29
CA GLY A 84 2.33 4.18 -17.00
C GLY A 84 1.51 3.59 -15.84
N THR A 85 2.15 2.68 -15.10
CA THR A 85 1.62 2.03 -13.89
C THR A 85 1.32 3.03 -12.77
N ASP A 86 2.17 4.04 -12.61
CA ASP A 86 2.08 5.03 -11.54
C ASP A 86 0.81 5.87 -11.64
N GLY A 87 0.51 6.39 -12.82
CA GLY A 87 -0.69 7.16 -13.08
C GLY A 87 -1.95 6.34 -12.81
N VAL A 88 -1.95 5.05 -13.16
CA VAL A 88 -3.08 4.14 -12.89
C VAL A 88 -3.30 3.99 -11.39
N LEU A 89 -2.26 3.72 -10.61
CA LEU A 89 -2.36 3.54 -9.17
C LEU A 89 -2.74 4.85 -8.45
N LEU A 90 -2.15 5.98 -8.81
CA LEU A 90 -2.50 7.29 -8.25
C LEU A 90 -3.97 7.67 -8.53
N ARG A 91 -4.48 7.38 -9.73
CA ARG A 91 -5.91 7.55 -10.04
C ARG A 91 -6.79 6.65 -9.18
N GLN A 92 -6.40 5.38 -8.96
CA GLN A 92 -7.15 4.49 -8.07
C GLN A 92 -7.12 4.96 -6.63
N ALA A 93 -5.98 5.41 -6.11
CA ALA A 93 -5.85 5.94 -4.76
C ALA A 93 -6.83 7.11 -4.53
N ARG A 94 -6.86 8.07 -5.45
CA ARG A 94 -7.79 9.21 -5.41
C ARG A 94 -9.25 8.77 -5.49
N ARG A 95 -9.56 7.81 -6.37
CA ARG A 95 -10.91 7.26 -6.52
C ARG A 95 -11.37 6.56 -5.23
N LEU A 96 -10.50 5.78 -4.60
CA LEU A 96 -10.79 5.08 -3.35
C LEU A 96 -11.05 6.06 -2.21
N ARG A 97 -10.23 7.11 -2.06
CA ARG A 97 -10.47 8.18 -1.10
C ARG A 97 -11.86 8.78 -1.29
N ARG A 98 -12.18 9.22 -2.52
CA ARG A 98 -13.43 9.91 -2.83
C ARG A 98 -14.68 9.03 -2.71
N LYS A 99 -14.61 7.76 -3.16
CA LYS A 99 -15.78 6.89 -3.26
C LYS A 99 -15.98 5.95 -2.08
N ARG A 100 -14.92 5.66 -1.32
CA ARG A 100 -14.94 4.67 -0.23
C ARG A 100 -14.40 5.23 1.08
N GLY A 101 -14.06 6.52 1.14
CA GLY A 101 -13.52 7.13 2.35
C GLY A 101 -12.18 6.55 2.80
N ILE A 102 -11.42 5.91 1.90
CA ILE A 102 -10.10 5.37 2.24
C ILE A 102 -9.18 6.52 2.66
N GLY A 103 -8.69 6.46 3.89
CA GLY A 103 -7.80 7.45 4.49
C GLY A 103 -6.38 6.93 4.72
N GLN A 104 -6.18 5.62 4.69
CA GLN A 104 -4.88 4.97 4.86
C GLN A 104 -4.52 4.13 3.63
N PHE A 105 -3.28 4.25 3.17
CA PHE A 105 -2.78 3.51 2.02
C PHE A 105 -1.53 2.74 2.40
N VAL A 106 -1.57 1.42 2.25
CA VAL A 106 -0.38 0.56 2.23
C VAL A 106 0.09 0.49 0.78
N LEU A 107 1.31 0.95 0.51
CA LEU A 107 1.88 1.06 -0.83
C LEU A 107 3.12 0.20 -0.96
N ALA A 108 3.07 -0.83 -1.80
CA ALA A 108 4.25 -1.55 -2.26
C ALA A 108 4.84 -0.88 -3.51
N SER A 109 5.77 0.07 -3.32
CA SER A 109 6.55 0.72 -4.39
C SER A 109 7.78 1.41 -3.77
N ASN A 110 8.79 1.67 -4.61
CA ASN A 110 9.97 2.45 -4.25
C ASN A 110 9.96 3.87 -4.87
N ASP A 111 8.99 4.16 -5.74
CA ASP A 111 8.97 5.36 -6.59
C ASP A 111 8.53 6.63 -5.84
N ARG A 112 9.28 7.72 -6.05
CA ARG A 112 9.04 9.05 -5.47
C ARG A 112 7.68 9.64 -5.83
N ASP A 113 7.09 9.28 -6.97
CA ASP A 113 5.86 9.89 -7.48
C ASP A 113 4.65 9.55 -6.61
N PHE A 114 4.71 8.41 -5.91
CA PHE A 114 3.68 8.01 -4.95
C PHE A 114 3.67 8.80 -3.65
N ALA A 115 4.71 9.59 -3.37
CA ALA A 115 4.72 10.51 -2.22
C ALA A 115 3.54 11.51 -2.25
N ARG A 116 2.93 11.71 -3.43
CA ARG A 116 1.70 12.49 -3.62
C ARG A 116 0.50 11.94 -2.84
N ILE A 117 0.47 10.65 -2.50
CA ILE A 117 -0.60 10.04 -1.70
C ILE A 117 -0.66 10.69 -0.30
N ALA A 118 0.49 11.01 0.28
CA ALA A 118 0.59 11.64 1.60
C ALA A 118 -0.11 13.02 1.68
N THR A 119 -0.38 13.66 0.54
CA THR A 119 -1.14 14.93 0.50
C THR A 119 -2.64 14.75 0.78
N PHE A 120 -3.13 13.51 0.78
CA PHE A 120 -4.55 13.22 0.90
C PHE A 120 -4.92 12.00 1.76
N GLY A 121 -3.94 11.30 2.31
CA GLY A 121 -4.14 10.18 3.23
C GLY A 121 -2.83 9.80 3.91
N SER A 122 -2.92 8.99 4.95
CA SER A 122 -1.74 8.39 5.57
C SER A 122 -1.12 7.35 4.63
N LEU A 123 0.20 7.31 4.58
CA LEU A 123 0.96 6.49 3.66
C LEU A 123 1.90 5.56 4.43
N HIS A 124 1.68 4.26 4.32
CA HIS A 124 2.59 3.22 4.80
C HIS A 124 3.25 2.58 3.58
N VAL A 125 4.57 2.66 3.48
CA VAL A 125 5.32 2.12 2.35
C VAL A 125 5.85 0.73 2.66
N VAL A 126 5.80 -0.17 1.69
CA VAL A 126 6.31 -1.54 1.76
C VAL A 126 7.37 -1.72 0.68
N THR A 127 8.53 -2.25 1.04
CA THR A 127 9.62 -2.53 0.09
C THR A 127 10.31 -3.84 0.41
N LEU A 128 10.99 -4.43 -0.57
CA LEU A 128 11.89 -5.56 -0.33
C LEU A 128 13.31 -5.11 0.03
N ASP A 129 13.65 -3.87 -0.33
CA ASP A 129 15.00 -3.32 -0.18
C ASP A 129 14.91 -1.83 0.18
N PRO A 130 15.19 -1.44 1.44
CA PRO A 130 15.08 -0.07 1.88
C PRO A 130 16.09 0.86 1.19
N THR A 131 17.16 0.34 0.59
CA THR A 131 18.16 1.15 -0.12
C THR A 131 17.63 1.67 -1.46
N ARG A 132 16.64 1.00 -2.04
CA ARG A 132 15.98 1.40 -3.31
C ARG A 132 14.85 2.39 -3.09
N LEU A 133 14.36 2.54 -1.86
CA LEU A 133 13.29 3.46 -1.53
C LEU A 133 13.76 4.90 -1.71
N SER A 134 13.08 5.65 -2.58
CA SER A 134 13.43 7.06 -2.80
C SER A 134 13.29 7.88 -1.50
N ALA A 135 14.23 8.81 -1.28
CA ALA A 135 14.22 9.68 -0.09
C ALA A 135 12.88 10.42 0.04
N ARG A 136 12.38 11.01 -1.05
CA ARG A 136 11.10 11.71 -1.07
C ARG A 136 9.91 10.84 -0.65
N LEU A 137 9.88 9.56 -1.05
CA LEU A 137 8.81 8.66 -0.64
C LEU A 137 8.96 8.29 0.84
N ARG A 138 10.19 8.05 1.30
CA ARG A 138 10.51 7.78 2.71
C ARG A 138 10.07 8.93 3.62
N ASP A 139 10.46 10.18 3.31
CA ASP A 139 10.16 11.38 4.11
C ASP A 139 8.66 11.66 4.24
N ARG A 140 7.85 11.13 3.31
CA ARG A 140 6.39 11.33 3.27
C ARG A 140 5.61 10.16 3.81
N ALA A 141 6.26 9.03 4.06
CA ALA A 141 5.63 7.89 4.67
C ALA A 141 5.40 8.16 6.17
N ASN A 142 4.30 7.63 6.71
CA ASN A 142 4.08 7.53 8.15
C ASN A 142 4.81 6.31 8.75
N ALA A 143 5.03 5.28 7.93
CA ALA A 143 5.71 4.05 8.30
C ALA A 143 6.35 3.42 7.06
N VAL A 144 7.44 2.68 7.25
CA VAL A 144 8.05 1.85 6.21
C VAL A 144 8.14 0.41 6.73
N THR A 145 7.63 -0.56 5.98
CA THR A 145 7.86 -1.99 6.26
C THR A 145 8.76 -2.59 5.21
N VAL A 146 9.83 -3.23 5.65
CA VAL A 146 10.70 -4.04 4.82
C VAL A 146 10.22 -5.49 4.87
N LEU A 147 10.02 -6.09 3.71
CA LEU A 147 9.72 -7.51 3.55
C LEU A 147 10.99 -8.26 3.12
N ALA A 148 11.43 -9.20 3.94
CA ALA A 148 12.57 -10.06 3.64
C ALA A 148 12.12 -11.51 3.47
N ARG A 149 12.62 -12.17 2.41
CA ARG A 149 12.39 -13.60 2.21
C ARG A 149 13.24 -14.39 3.20
N ALA A 150 12.61 -15.24 3.99
CA ALA A 150 13.25 -16.20 4.89
C ALA A 150 12.81 -17.64 4.55
N PRO A 151 13.51 -18.68 5.02
CA PRO A 151 13.13 -20.07 4.75
C PRO A 151 11.71 -20.42 5.18
N ALA A 152 11.22 -19.81 6.26
CA ALA A 152 9.86 -20.01 6.78
C ALA A 152 8.79 -19.10 6.14
N GLY A 153 9.15 -18.33 5.11
CA GLY A 153 8.26 -17.37 4.45
C GLY A 153 8.73 -15.91 4.59
N TRP A 154 7.82 -14.97 4.41
CA TRP A 154 8.12 -13.54 4.44
C TRP A 154 8.17 -13.01 5.87
N ARG A 155 9.24 -12.28 6.21
CA ARG A 155 9.37 -11.55 7.48
C ARG A 155 9.16 -10.06 7.25
N THR A 156 8.41 -9.43 8.14
CA THR A 156 8.18 -7.98 8.18
C THR A 156 9.10 -7.34 9.21
N THR A 157 9.69 -6.20 8.87
CA THR A 157 10.35 -5.31 9.82
C THR A 157 9.84 -3.90 9.57
N THR A 158 9.21 -3.29 10.57
CA THR A 158 8.75 -1.91 10.47
C THR A 158 9.83 -0.97 10.97
N VAL A 159 10.11 0.05 10.19
CA VAL A 159 11.08 1.10 10.47
C VAL A 159 10.33 2.43 10.46
N GLU A 160 10.56 3.25 11.48
CA GLU A 160 10.04 4.61 11.48
C GLU A 160 10.82 5.44 10.44
N PRO A 161 10.12 6.18 9.55
CA PRO A 161 10.79 7.07 8.61
C PRO A 161 11.53 8.16 9.39
N SER A 162 12.81 8.33 9.09
CA SER A 162 13.70 9.32 9.70
C SER A 162 13.53 10.71 9.10
#